data_AF-A0A838R7F6-F1
#
_entry.id   AF-A0A838R7F6-F1
#
_cell.length_a   1.000
_cell.length_b   1.000
_cell.length_c   1.000
_cell.angle_alpha   90.00
_cell.angle_beta   90.00
_cell.angle_gamma   90.00
#
_symmetry.space_group_name_H-M   'P 1'
#
loop_
_entity.id
_entity.type
_entity.pdbx_description
1 polymer ?
#
loop_
_entity_poly.entity_id
_entity_poly.type
_entity_poly.pdbx_seq_one_letter_code
_entity_poly.pdbx_strand_id
1 'polypeptide(L)'
;MAALTAPPIEIRSVARFIDWQMKVASEDGQTDVAAEKGIQLLRLAAQYDAEPGLISSQIAMAVRGAAVAAIDGVLSSGSVSPSLHVQLEQELAKFDAEATLLATMKTERAISISATLDQIGGAKSIVVNTIGLPMKRMYVGAIDYYEPLLMIANKPWHVSYEQGTPSVFQTPTRFGTLADLLASSFEVQFDIVHRTSALIRALRVKSALQQFAAEHGREAEGLGDLALPKEATIDPFSGKPLKLKRTDDGWLIYSIGKDGVDDSGSFEDSKDYDVRPQKRTK
;
A
#
# COMPACT_ATOMS: atom_id res chain seq x y z
N MET A 1 -37.31 -10.02 10.81
CA MET A 1 -36.88 -9.52 9.49
C MET A 1 -35.38 -9.74 9.39
N ALA A 2 -34.97 -10.87 8.80
CA ALA A 2 -33.58 -11.08 8.43
C ALA A 2 -33.31 -10.18 7.21
N ALA A 3 -32.47 -9.16 7.38
CA ALA A 3 -31.98 -8.40 6.26
C ALA A 3 -31.24 -9.39 5.34
N LEU A 4 -31.75 -9.55 4.11
CA LEU A 4 -30.95 -10.09 3.01
C LEU A 4 -29.80 -9.12 2.77
N THR A 5 -28.72 -9.25 3.53
CA THR A 5 -27.43 -8.73 3.11
C THR A 5 -27.05 -9.56 1.88
N ALA A 6 -26.98 -8.92 0.72
CA ALA A 6 -26.36 -9.52 -0.46
C ALA A 6 -25.04 -10.19 -0.04
N PRO A 7 -24.67 -11.35 -0.61
CA PRO A 7 -23.37 -11.95 -0.32
C PRO A 7 -22.30 -10.87 -0.57
N PRO A 8 -21.28 -10.77 0.29
CA PRO A 8 -20.24 -9.76 0.11
C PRO A 8 -19.70 -9.92 -1.31
N ILE A 9 -19.90 -8.89 -2.14
CA ILE A 9 -19.22 -8.83 -3.43
C ILE A 9 -17.74 -8.86 -3.07
N GLU A 10 -17.06 -9.97 -3.41
CA GLU A 10 -15.64 -10.04 -3.18
C GLU A 10 -14.98 -9.01 -4.09
N ILE A 11 -14.57 -7.87 -3.52
CA ILE A 11 -13.87 -6.80 -4.25
C ILE A 11 -12.71 -7.35 -5.09
N ARG A 12 -12.07 -8.43 -4.64
CA ARG A 12 -11.04 -9.15 -5.42
C ARG A 12 -11.57 -9.71 -6.74
N SER A 13 -12.80 -10.22 -6.78
CA SER A 13 -13.44 -10.68 -8.02
C SER A 13 -13.77 -9.51 -8.95
N VAL A 14 -14.24 -8.38 -8.41
CA VAL A 14 -14.45 -7.15 -9.19
C VAL A 14 -13.13 -6.65 -9.76
N ALA A 15 -12.07 -6.61 -8.94
CA ALA A 15 -10.73 -6.20 -9.35
C ALA A 15 -10.19 -7.07 -10.48
N ARG A 16 -10.31 -8.40 -10.37
CA ARG A 16 -9.92 -9.34 -11.44
C ARG A 16 -10.71 -9.12 -12.73
N PHE A 17 -12.01 -8.84 -12.62
CA PHE A 17 -12.84 -8.58 -13.79
C PHE A 17 -12.45 -7.26 -14.48
N ILE A 18 -12.23 -6.20 -13.71
CA ILE A 18 -11.77 -4.90 -14.25
C ILE A 18 -10.38 -5.05 -14.88
N ASP A 19 -9.44 -5.75 -14.24
CA ASP A 19 -8.11 -6.04 -14.80
C ASP A 19 -8.21 -6.78 -16.14
N TRP A 20 -9.09 -7.79 -16.25
CA TRP A 20 -9.34 -8.46 -17.53
C TRP A 20 -9.88 -7.48 -18.60
N GLN A 21 -10.83 -6.62 -18.23
CA GLN A 21 -11.35 -5.60 -19.16
C GLN A 21 -10.28 -4.59 -19.59
N MET A 22 -9.36 -4.21 -18.70
CA MET A 22 -8.23 -3.34 -19.03
C MET A 22 -7.29 -3.99 -20.04
N LYS A 23 -7.01 -5.29 -19.86
CA LYS A 23 -6.17 -6.07 -20.78
C LYS A 23 -6.80 -6.16 -22.17
N VAL A 24 -8.08 -6.53 -22.26
CA VAL A 24 -8.81 -6.59 -23.53
C VAL A 24 -8.82 -5.24 -24.23
N ALA A 25 -9.16 -4.16 -23.51
CA ALA A 25 -9.15 -2.82 -24.08
C ALA A 25 -7.75 -2.39 -24.56
N SER A 26 -6.68 -2.78 -23.85
CA SER A 26 -5.30 -2.50 -24.26
C SER A 26 -4.91 -3.23 -25.55
N GLU A 27 -5.27 -4.50 -25.68
CA GLU A 27 -5.04 -5.30 -26.89
C GLU A 27 -5.80 -4.75 -28.10
N ASP A 28 -7.01 -4.22 -27.88
CA ASP A 28 -7.82 -3.55 -28.91
C ASP A 28 -7.32 -2.13 -29.25
N GLY A 29 -6.22 -1.67 -28.66
CA GLY A 29 -5.66 -0.33 -28.85
C GLY A 29 -6.46 0.79 -28.18
N GLN A 30 -7.40 0.46 -27.29
CA GLN A 30 -8.24 1.40 -26.54
C GLN A 30 -7.59 1.75 -25.19
N THR A 31 -6.39 2.35 -25.24
CA THR A 31 -5.59 2.70 -24.05
C THR A 31 -6.33 3.62 -23.07
N ASP A 32 -7.08 4.59 -23.58
CA ASP A 32 -7.88 5.51 -22.76
C ASP A 32 -8.98 4.77 -21.98
N VAL A 33 -9.68 3.83 -22.62
CA VAL A 33 -10.71 3.00 -21.96
C VAL A 33 -10.10 2.11 -20.87
N ALA A 34 -8.91 1.56 -21.13
CA ALA A 34 -8.18 0.79 -20.14
C ALA A 34 -7.72 1.65 -18.95
N ALA A 35 -7.22 2.86 -19.21
CA ALA A 35 -6.80 3.80 -18.17
C ALA A 35 -7.99 4.25 -17.28
N GLU A 36 -9.14 4.56 -17.88
CA GLU A 36 -10.37 4.91 -17.15
C GLU A 36 -10.80 3.80 -16.19
N LYS A 37 -10.74 2.54 -16.63
CA LYS A 37 -11.02 1.36 -15.79
C LYS A 37 -10.02 1.22 -14.65
N GLY A 38 -8.75 1.49 -14.89
CA GLY A 38 -7.73 1.53 -13.85
C GLY A 38 -8.03 2.58 -12.78
N ILE A 39 -8.44 3.79 -13.19
CA ILE A 39 -8.86 4.86 -12.27
C ILE A 39 -10.10 4.45 -11.46
N GLN A 40 -11.07 3.77 -12.09
CA GLN A 40 -12.23 3.22 -11.38
C GLN A 40 -11.82 2.18 -10.33
N LEU A 41 -10.82 1.34 -10.62
CA LEU A 41 -10.31 0.36 -9.68
C LEU A 41 -9.60 1.02 -8.47
N LEU A 42 -8.85 2.10 -8.70
CA LEU A 42 -8.27 2.91 -7.62
C LEU A 42 -9.36 3.52 -6.72
N ARG A 43 -10.42 4.09 -7.32
CA ARG A 43 -11.57 4.63 -6.59
C ARG A 43 -12.31 3.58 -5.78
N LEU A 44 -12.43 2.36 -6.32
CA LEU A 44 -13.02 1.23 -5.60
C LEU A 44 -12.18 0.83 -4.40
N ALA A 45 -10.84 0.78 -4.55
CA ALA A 45 -9.95 0.52 -3.42
C ALA A 45 -10.05 1.60 -2.33
N ALA A 46 -10.23 2.87 -2.72
CA ALA A 46 -10.43 4.00 -1.80
C ALA A 46 -11.67 3.86 -0.92
N GLN A 47 -12.72 3.16 -1.37
CA GLN A 47 -13.89 2.89 -0.52
C GLN A 47 -13.55 2.01 0.69
N TYR A 48 -12.54 1.14 0.56
CA TYR A 48 -12.11 0.25 1.65
C TYR A 48 -11.16 0.92 2.65
N ASP A 49 -10.70 2.16 2.40
CA ASP A 49 -9.90 2.90 3.40
C ASP A 49 -10.75 3.35 4.60
N ALA A 50 -12.06 3.50 4.40
CA ALA A 50 -12.99 3.84 5.47
C ALA A 50 -13.39 2.62 6.32
N GLU A 51 -13.17 1.40 5.80
CA GLU A 51 -13.51 0.18 6.51
C GLU A 51 -12.51 -0.08 7.65
N PRO A 52 -12.99 -0.41 8.87
CA PRO A 52 -12.11 -0.58 10.02
C PRO A 52 -11.29 -1.86 9.93
N GLY A 53 -10.13 -1.82 10.57
CA GLY A 53 -9.31 -2.99 10.85
C GLY A 53 -8.29 -3.35 9.77
N LEU A 54 -7.36 -4.22 10.18
CA LEU A 54 -6.21 -4.65 9.41
C LEU A 54 -6.60 -5.43 8.16
N ILE A 55 -7.60 -6.32 8.24
CA ILE A 55 -8.04 -7.14 7.10
C ILE A 55 -8.58 -6.25 5.96
N SER A 56 -9.40 -5.27 6.29
CA SER A 56 -9.97 -4.34 5.31
C SER A 56 -8.88 -3.52 4.63
N SER A 57 -7.91 -3.03 5.42
CA SER A 57 -6.72 -2.33 4.91
C SER A 57 -5.88 -3.21 3.99
N GLN A 58 -5.63 -4.48 4.34
CA GLN A 58 -4.92 -5.44 3.48
C GLN A 58 -5.63 -5.67 2.13
N ILE A 59 -6.95 -5.79 2.15
CA ILE A 59 -7.75 -5.92 0.93
C ILE A 59 -7.61 -4.66 0.07
N ALA A 60 -7.70 -3.47 0.67
CA ALA A 60 -7.54 -2.20 -0.03
C ALA A 60 -6.14 -2.08 -0.68
N MET A 61 -5.08 -2.45 0.04
CA MET A 61 -3.70 -2.47 -0.48
C MET A 61 -3.53 -3.46 -1.63
N ALA A 62 -4.10 -4.66 -1.53
CA ALA A 62 -4.02 -5.67 -2.59
C ALA A 62 -4.70 -5.18 -3.88
N VAL A 63 -5.87 -4.54 -3.76
CA VAL A 63 -6.60 -3.99 -4.91
C VAL A 63 -5.86 -2.79 -5.52
N ARG A 64 -5.29 -1.90 -4.69
CA ARG A 64 -4.43 -0.80 -5.17
C ARG A 64 -3.21 -1.30 -5.91
N GLY A 65 -2.49 -2.27 -5.35
CA GLY A 65 -1.32 -2.85 -6.00
C GLY A 65 -1.65 -3.46 -7.36
N ALA A 66 -2.77 -4.18 -7.45
CA ALA A 66 -3.26 -4.72 -8.72
C ALA A 66 -3.61 -3.60 -9.72
N ALA A 67 -4.30 -2.54 -9.27
CA ALA A 67 -4.63 -1.40 -10.12
C ALA A 67 -3.38 -0.69 -10.64
N VAL A 68 -2.40 -0.45 -9.78
CA VAL A 68 -1.12 0.18 -10.16
C VAL A 68 -0.39 -0.65 -11.20
N ALA A 69 -0.28 -1.97 -11.00
CA ALA A 69 0.36 -2.86 -11.97
C ALA A 69 -0.39 -2.92 -13.32
N ALA A 70 -1.73 -2.92 -13.29
CA ALA A 70 -2.53 -2.92 -14.51
C ALA A 70 -2.38 -1.60 -15.28
N ILE A 71 -2.42 -0.45 -14.59
CA ILE A 71 -2.22 0.88 -15.20
C ILE A 71 -0.80 1.02 -15.74
N ASP A 72 0.21 0.51 -15.03
CA ASP A 72 1.59 0.46 -15.52
C ASP A 72 1.70 -0.28 -16.87
N GLY A 73 0.97 -1.39 -17.01
CA GLY A 73 0.83 -2.11 -18.28
C GLY A 73 0.20 -1.26 -19.38
N VAL A 74 -0.88 -0.54 -19.08
CA VAL A 74 -1.56 0.37 -20.04
C VAL A 74 -0.63 1.50 -20.49
N LEU A 75 0.05 2.16 -19.56
CA LEU A 75 1.02 3.21 -19.90
C LEU A 75 2.20 2.66 -20.71
N SER A 76 2.56 1.38 -20.52
CA SER A 76 3.61 0.75 -21.32
C SER A 76 3.17 0.42 -22.75
N SER A 77 1.89 0.10 -22.96
CA SER A 77 1.37 -0.35 -24.26
C SER A 77 1.11 0.80 -25.24
N GLY A 78 0.79 1.99 -24.74
CA GLY A 78 0.60 3.17 -25.59
C GLY A 78 0.43 4.47 -24.82
N SER A 79 0.19 5.55 -25.57
CA SER A 79 -0.11 6.86 -24.99
C SER A 79 -1.54 6.91 -24.45
N VAL A 80 -1.70 7.59 -23.32
CA VAL A 80 -3.00 7.92 -22.75
C VAL A 80 -3.26 9.41 -22.97
N SER A 81 -4.52 9.83 -23.11
CA SER A 81 -4.83 11.24 -23.33
C SER A 81 -4.39 12.14 -22.16
N PRO A 82 -4.00 13.41 -22.43
CA PRO A 82 -3.55 14.33 -21.37
C PRO A 82 -4.58 14.50 -20.24
N SER A 83 -5.87 14.48 -20.56
CA SER A 83 -6.94 14.58 -19.57
C SER A 83 -6.98 13.40 -18.60
N LEU A 84 -6.62 12.20 -19.05
CA LEU A 84 -6.58 11.00 -18.23
C LEU A 84 -5.30 10.93 -17.39
N HIS A 85 -4.16 11.45 -17.88
CA HIS A 85 -2.97 11.64 -17.04
C HIS A 85 -3.28 12.54 -15.83
N VAL A 86 -4.00 13.65 -16.05
CA VAL A 86 -4.44 14.55 -14.97
C VAL A 86 -5.39 13.85 -14.00
N GLN A 87 -6.39 13.11 -14.50
CA GLN A 87 -7.31 12.35 -13.64
C GLN A 87 -6.61 11.25 -12.84
N LEU A 88 -5.65 10.56 -13.47
CA LEU A 88 -4.85 9.53 -12.82
C LEU A 88 -4.01 10.12 -11.69
N GLU A 89 -3.31 11.23 -11.94
CA GLU A 89 -2.53 11.92 -10.91
C GLU A 89 -3.42 12.39 -9.75
N GLN A 90 -4.59 12.98 -10.04
CA GLN A 90 -5.55 13.39 -9.01
C GLN A 90 -6.03 12.21 -8.15
N GLU A 91 -6.21 11.03 -8.73
CA GLU A 91 -6.62 9.84 -7.97
C GLU A 91 -5.47 9.25 -7.16
N LEU A 92 -4.29 9.08 -7.76
CA LEU A 92 -3.10 8.55 -7.10
C LEU A 92 -2.63 9.45 -5.94
N ALA A 93 -2.78 10.78 -6.07
CA ALA A 93 -2.41 11.75 -5.05
C ALA A 93 -3.27 11.70 -3.78
N LYS A 94 -4.44 11.04 -3.81
CA LYS A 94 -5.33 10.90 -2.64
C LYS A 94 -4.82 9.89 -1.62
N PHE A 95 -3.95 8.96 -2.02
CA PHE A 95 -3.49 7.91 -1.12
C PHE A 95 -2.45 8.45 -0.15
N ASP A 96 -2.78 8.40 1.14
CA ASP A 96 -1.92 8.78 2.25
C ASP A 96 -1.65 7.53 3.11
N ALA A 97 -0.40 7.06 3.04
CA ALA A 97 0.04 5.83 3.68
C ALA A 97 0.05 5.94 5.20
N GLU A 98 0.58 7.04 5.72
CA GLU A 98 0.67 7.34 7.15
C GLU A 98 -0.72 7.52 7.78
N ALA A 99 -1.62 8.26 7.11
CA ALA A 99 -2.99 8.42 7.58
C ALA A 99 -3.74 7.07 7.57
N THR A 100 -3.54 6.26 6.53
CA THR A 100 -4.14 4.92 6.41
C THR A 100 -3.65 3.98 7.51
N LEU A 101 -2.34 3.94 7.78
CA LEU A 101 -1.78 3.14 8.88
C LEU A 101 -2.29 3.60 10.23
N LEU A 102 -2.33 4.91 10.48
CA LEU A 102 -2.83 5.45 11.74
C LEU A 102 -4.30 5.08 11.97
N ALA A 103 -5.15 5.21 10.94
CA ALA A 103 -6.55 4.83 11.01
C ALA A 103 -6.71 3.30 11.23
N THR A 104 -5.91 2.50 10.52
CA THR A 104 -5.90 1.03 10.66
C THR A 104 -5.51 0.64 12.09
N MET A 105 -4.42 1.18 12.64
CA MET A 105 -3.97 0.85 14.00
C MET A 105 -4.95 1.31 15.08
N LYS A 106 -5.62 2.45 14.90
CA LYS A 106 -6.67 2.92 15.83
C LYS A 106 -7.88 1.98 15.84
N THR A 107 -8.36 1.58 14.66
CA THR A 107 -9.52 0.70 14.55
C THR A 107 -9.18 -0.72 14.99
N GLU A 108 -7.99 -1.22 14.69
CA GLU A 108 -7.51 -2.52 15.14
C GLU A 108 -7.36 -2.60 16.67
N ARG A 109 -6.86 -1.51 17.30
CA ARG A 109 -6.83 -1.39 18.77
C ARG A 109 -8.25 -1.43 19.36
N ALA A 110 -9.21 -0.73 18.75
CA ALA A 110 -10.60 -0.73 19.20
C ALA A 110 -11.26 -2.13 19.06
N ILE A 111 -11.02 -2.82 17.94
CA ILE A 111 -11.45 -4.21 17.72
C ILE A 111 -10.85 -5.13 18.79
N SER A 112 -9.55 -4.98 19.08
CA SER A 112 -8.87 -5.78 20.10
C SER A 112 -9.41 -5.55 21.51
N ILE A 113 -9.74 -4.30 21.86
CA ILE A 113 -10.39 -3.97 23.14
C ILE A 113 -11.77 -4.61 23.21
N SER A 114 -12.60 -4.47 22.17
CA SER A 114 -13.93 -5.06 22.13
C SER A 114 -13.88 -6.58 22.25
N ALA A 115 -13.03 -7.24 21.46
CA ALA A 115 -12.84 -8.69 21.49
C ALA A 115 -12.36 -9.16 22.87
N THR A 116 -11.45 -8.42 23.50
CA THR A 116 -10.98 -8.69 24.87
C THR A 116 -12.13 -8.59 25.88
N LEU A 117 -12.96 -7.55 25.80
CA LEU A 117 -14.10 -7.37 26.70
C LEU A 117 -15.13 -8.49 26.54
N ASP A 118 -15.43 -8.93 25.31
CA ASP A 118 -16.33 -10.06 25.06
C ASP A 118 -15.76 -11.36 25.63
N GLN A 119 -14.45 -11.60 25.48
CA GLN A 119 -13.80 -12.81 25.99
C GLN A 119 -13.73 -12.84 27.53
N ILE A 120 -13.55 -11.69 28.17
CA ILE A 120 -13.48 -11.57 29.64
C ILE A 120 -14.88 -11.50 30.26
N GLY A 121 -15.83 -10.83 29.62
CA GLY A 121 -17.20 -10.59 30.12
C GLY A 121 -18.06 -11.85 30.24
N GLY A 122 -17.69 -12.94 29.57
CA GLY A 122 -18.32 -14.26 29.72
C GLY A 122 -17.80 -15.11 30.89
N ALA A 123 -16.69 -14.72 31.54
CA ALA A 123 -16.05 -15.51 32.59
C ALA A 123 -16.58 -15.14 33.98
N LYS A 124 -17.05 -16.15 34.75
CA LYS A 124 -17.44 -15.94 36.15
C LYS A 124 -16.29 -15.33 36.95
N SER A 125 -16.57 -14.25 37.68
CA SER A 125 -15.64 -13.43 38.49
C SER A 125 -14.56 -14.20 39.28
N ILE A 126 -14.85 -15.44 39.72
CA ILE A 126 -13.93 -16.30 40.46
C ILE A 126 -12.75 -16.81 39.59
N VAL A 127 -12.98 -17.13 38.32
CA VAL A 127 -11.91 -17.61 37.40
C VAL A 127 -11.01 -16.44 37.00
N VAL A 128 -11.62 -15.27 36.75
CA VAL A 128 -10.92 -14.01 36.44
C VAL A 128 -10.09 -13.51 37.61
N ASN A 129 -10.40 -13.83 38.87
CA ASN A 129 -9.57 -13.43 40.01
C ASN A 129 -8.44 -14.42 40.34
N THR A 130 -8.56 -15.69 39.91
CA THR A 130 -7.58 -16.76 40.23
C THR A 130 -6.57 -17.00 39.10
N ILE A 131 -7.01 -16.90 37.83
CA ILE A 131 -6.18 -16.94 36.60
C ILE A 131 -5.98 -15.50 36.05
N GLY A 132 -6.40 -14.50 36.83
CA GLY A 132 -6.54 -13.11 36.42
C GLY A 132 -5.29 -12.39 36.02
N LEU A 133 -4.20 -12.55 36.76
CA LEU A 133 -2.98 -11.81 36.47
C LEU A 133 -2.35 -12.22 35.12
N PRO A 134 -2.19 -13.53 34.83
CA PRO A 134 -1.67 -13.98 33.53
C PRO A 134 -2.60 -13.63 32.36
N MET A 135 -3.92 -13.83 32.49
CA MET A 135 -4.88 -13.48 31.45
C MET A 135 -4.96 -11.97 31.23
N LYS A 136 -5.01 -11.18 32.31
CA LYS A 136 -4.93 -9.71 32.22
C LYS A 136 -3.64 -9.27 31.54
N ARG A 137 -2.49 -9.86 31.87
CA ARG A 137 -1.22 -9.56 31.19
C ARG A 137 -1.24 -9.94 29.71
N MET A 138 -1.85 -11.07 29.35
CA MET A 138 -1.95 -11.52 27.96
C MET A 138 -2.76 -10.54 27.09
N TYR A 139 -3.92 -10.09 27.56
CA TYR A 139 -4.80 -9.22 26.78
C TYR A 139 -4.48 -7.73 26.92
N VAL A 140 -4.27 -7.23 28.14
CA VAL A 140 -3.95 -5.81 28.36
C VAL A 140 -2.58 -5.47 27.78
N GLY A 141 -1.60 -6.38 27.89
CA GLY A 141 -0.30 -6.18 27.26
C GLY A 141 -0.40 -6.04 25.75
N ALA A 142 -1.20 -6.89 25.07
CA ALA A 142 -1.45 -6.76 23.64
C ALA A 142 -2.17 -5.44 23.27
N ILE A 143 -3.04 -4.91 24.12
CA ILE A 143 -3.66 -3.58 23.92
C ILE A 143 -2.62 -2.46 24.08
N ASP A 144 -1.73 -2.57 25.06
CA ASP A 144 -0.64 -1.60 25.29
C ASP A 144 0.40 -1.63 24.16
N TYR A 145 0.57 -2.77 23.49
CA TYR A 145 1.47 -2.91 22.34
C TYR A 145 1.08 -2.01 21.15
N TYR A 146 -0.18 -1.60 21.02
CA TYR A 146 -0.59 -0.65 19.98
C TYR A 146 -0.02 0.75 20.20
N GLU A 147 0.37 1.13 21.41
CA GLU A 147 0.87 2.48 21.70
C GLU A 147 2.15 2.80 20.91
N PRO A 148 3.23 1.98 20.95
CA PRO A 148 4.39 2.21 20.09
C PRO A 148 4.04 2.13 18.59
N LEU A 149 3.11 1.27 18.18
CA LEU A 149 2.66 1.18 16.77
C LEU A 149 1.99 2.48 16.31
N LEU A 150 1.14 3.08 17.14
CA LEU A 150 0.49 4.36 16.84
C LEU A 150 1.50 5.50 16.72
N MET A 151 2.58 5.48 17.50
CA MET A 151 3.64 6.50 17.43
C MET A 151 4.41 6.49 16.11
N ILE A 152 4.55 5.32 15.49
CA ILE A 152 5.26 5.17 14.21
C ILE A 152 4.33 5.15 13.00
N ALA A 153 3.04 4.83 13.18
CA ALA A 153 2.07 4.75 12.08
C ALA A 153 1.88 6.08 11.35
N ASN A 154 2.01 7.21 12.05
CA ASN A 154 1.86 8.55 11.48
C ASN A 154 3.20 9.19 11.05
N LYS A 155 4.22 8.37 10.80
CA LYS A 155 5.55 8.83 10.42
C LYS A 155 6.01 8.08 9.18
N PRO A 156 6.77 8.72 8.27
CA PRO A 156 7.35 8.04 7.13
C PRO A 156 8.24 6.87 7.55
N TRP A 157 8.26 5.80 6.75
CA TRP A 157 9.07 4.60 7.03
C TRP A 157 10.53 4.93 7.37
N HIS A 158 11.22 5.69 6.52
CA HIS A 158 12.63 6.07 6.73
C HIS A 158 12.89 6.85 8.03
N VAL A 159 11.87 7.46 8.64
CA VAL A 159 11.97 8.13 9.94
C VAL A 159 11.72 7.15 11.10
N SER A 160 10.81 6.19 10.90
CA SER A 160 10.42 5.21 11.91
C SER A 160 11.40 4.02 12.02
N TYR A 161 12.10 3.69 10.94
CA TYR A 161 12.92 2.48 10.82
C TYR A 161 14.35 2.82 10.39
N GLU A 162 15.03 3.65 11.19
CA GLU A 162 16.45 3.91 10.98
C GLU A 162 17.27 2.63 11.21
N GLN A 163 18.18 2.33 10.29
CA GLN A 163 19.01 1.13 10.35
C GLN A 163 19.77 1.07 11.69
N GLY A 164 19.66 -0.07 12.39
CA GLY A 164 20.30 -0.29 13.69
C GLY A 164 19.44 0.07 14.91
N THR A 165 18.24 0.63 14.73
CA THR A 165 17.28 0.81 15.83
C THR A 165 16.52 -0.50 16.12
N PRO A 166 16.24 -0.83 17.41
CA PRO A 166 15.44 -2.01 17.73
C PRO A 166 14.04 -1.91 17.13
N SER A 167 13.66 -2.92 16.33
CA SER A 167 12.34 -2.97 15.71
C SER A 167 11.23 -3.02 16.75
N VAL A 168 10.18 -2.22 16.57
CA VAL A 168 8.96 -2.32 17.38
C VAL A 168 8.22 -3.64 17.15
N PHE A 169 8.56 -4.39 16.11
CA PHE A 169 8.03 -5.73 15.80
C PHE A 169 8.91 -6.87 16.32
N GLN A 170 10.02 -6.56 17.00
CA GLN A 170 10.89 -7.60 17.54
C GLN A 170 10.14 -8.49 18.52
N THR A 171 10.41 -9.79 18.46
CA THR A 171 9.94 -10.76 19.45
C THR A 171 11.12 -11.21 20.31
N PRO A 172 10.97 -11.24 21.65
CA PRO A 172 9.78 -10.86 22.43
C PRO A 172 9.55 -9.34 22.50
N THR A 173 8.29 -8.92 22.36
CA THR A 173 7.82 -7.52 22.35
C THR A 173 7.80 -6.87 23.74
N ARG A 174 7.94 -7.67 24.81
CA ARG A 174 7.74 -7.30 26.24
C ARG A 174 6.28 -7.04 26.63
N PHE A 175 5.35 -7.12 25.68
CA PHE A 175 3.91 -6.93 25.90
C PHE A 175 3.13 -8.25 26.06
N GLY A 176 3.84 -9.38 26.12
CA GLY A 176 3.28 -10.71 26.37
C GLY A 176 3.03 -11.52 25.09
N THR A 177 2.62 -12.78 25.27
CA THR A 177 2.57 -13.77 24.19
C THR A 177 1.61 -13.42 23.06
N LEU A 178 0.48 -12.77 23.36
CA LEU A 178 -0.46 -12.34 22.32
C LEU A 178 0.12 -11.18 21.49
N ALA A 179 0.86 -10.25 22.10
CA ALA A 179 1.59 -9.22 21.37
C ALA A 179 2.68 -9.83 20.49
N ASP A 180 3.42 -10.82 21.01
CA ASP A 180 4.45 -11.55 20.25
C ASP A 180 3.86 -12.26 19.02
N LEU A 181 2.64 -12.81 19.15
CA LEU A 181 1.92 -13.44 18.04
C LEU A 181 1.49 -12.43 16.96
N LEU A 182 1.12 -11.21 17.37
CA LEU A 182 0.63 -10.17 16.46
C LEU A 182 1.74 -9.36 15.79
N ALA A 183 2.95 -9.34 16.38
CA ALA A 183 4.07 -8.50 15.94
C ALA A 183 4.38 -8.65 14.44
N SER A 184 4.50 -9.88 13.93
CA SER A 184 4.77 -10.14 12.52
C SER A 184 3.63 -9.71 11.60
N SER A 185 2.38 -9.81 12.06
CA SER A 185 1.21 -9.39 11.29
C SER A 185 1.19 -7.86 11.13
N PHE A 186 1.57 -7.12 12.17
CA PHE A 186 1.72 -5.67 12.07
C PHE A 186 2.92 -5.26 11.21
N GLU A 187 4.05 -5.95 11.32
CA GLU A 187 5.21 -5.68 10.46
C GLU A 187 4.84 -5.80 8.98
N VAL A 188 4.17 -6.90 8.61
CA VAL A 188 3.66 -7.12 7.26
C VAL A 188 2.68 -6.02 6.84
N GLN A 189 1.81 -5.56 7.74
CA GLN A 189 0.88 -4.48 7.44
C GLN A 189 1.59 -3.15 7.14
N PHE A 190 2.57 -2.78 7.97
CA PHE A 190 3.37 -1.58 7.75
C PHE A 190 4.14 -1.66 6.44
N ASP A 191 4.75 -2.80 6.15
CA ASP A 191 5.46 -3.06 4.90
C ASP A 191 4.54 -2.90 3.68
N ILE A 192 3.40 -3.60 3.66
CA ILE A 192 2.46 -3.57 2.53
C ILE A 192 1.95 -2.15 2.23
N VAL A 193 1.67 -1.34 3.26
CA VAL A 193 1.19 0.04 3.06
C VAL A 193 2.28 0.92 2.44
N HIS A 194 3.51 0.86 2.96
CA HIS A 194 4.62 1.66 2.42
C HIS A 194 5.08 1.17 1.04
N ARG A 195 5.09 -0.14 0.81
CA ARG A 195 5.27 -0.74 -0.51
C ARG A 195 4.25 -0.21 -1.51
N THR A 196 2.98 -0.18 -1.13
CA THR A 196 1.91 0.35 -1.98
C THR A 196 2.12 1.84 -2.28
N SER A 197 2.55 2.63 -1.28
CA SER A 197 2.94 4.02 -1.49
C SER A 197 4.10 4.17 -2.47
N ALA A 198 5.12 3.32 -2.39
CA ALA A 198 6.27 3.37 -3.29
C ALA A 198 5.85 3.11 -4.74
N LEU A 199 5.01 2.07 -4.96
CA LEU A 199 4.46 1.74 -6.28
C LEU A 199 3.58 2.87 -6.85
N ILE A 200 2.72 3.48 -6.02
CA ILE A 200 1.90 4.62 -6.42
C ILE A 200 2.78 5.81 -6.83
N ARG A 201 3.80 6.15 -6.04
CA ARG A 201 4.73 7.24 -6.35
C ARG A 201 5.51 6.96 -7.64
N ALA A 202 5.97 5.73 -7.85
CA ALA A 202 6.61 5.32 -9.10
C ALA A 202 5.68 5.46 -10.31
N LEU A 203 4.40 5.08 -10.18
CA LEU A 203 3.41 5.24 -11.25
C LEU A 203 3.10 6.71 -11.56
N ARG A 204 3.02 7.57 -10.53
CA ARG A 204 2.88 9.03 -10.70
C ARG A 204 4.04 9.60 -11.51
N VAL A 205 5.28 9.22 -11.18
CA VAL A 205 6.48 9.60 -11.93
C VAL A 205 6.41 9.10 -13.38
N LYS A 206 6.02 7.85 -13.62
CA LYS A 206 5.87 7.31 -14.99
C LYS A 206 4.84 8.09 -15.81
N SER A 207 3.68 8.34 -15.23
CA SER A 207 2.61 9.13 -15.85
C SER A 207 3.11 10.53 -16.21
N ALA A 208 3.79 11.20 -15.29
CA ALA A 208 4.35 12.55 -15.51
C ALA A 208 5.45 12.57 -16.57
N LEU A 209 6.29 11.53 -16.67
CA LEU A 209 7.30 11.41 -17.73
C LEU A 209 6.67 11.34 -19.12
N GLN A 210 5.60 10.55 -19.28
CA GLN A 210 4.88 10.47 -20.55
C GLN A 210 4.19 11.78 -20.93
N GLN A 211 3.54 12.41 -19.95
CA GLN A 211 2.92 13.71 -20.15
C GLN A 211 3.97 14.77 -20.55
N PHE A 212 5.12 14.79 -19.87
CA PHE A 212 6.22 15.69 -20.19
C PHE A 212 6.70 15.52 -21.63
N ALA A 213 6.91 14.26 -22.07
CA ALA A 213 7.34 13.96 -23.42
C ALA A 213 6.34 14.40 -24.48
N ALA A 214 5.05 14.18 -24.22
CA ALA A 214 3.97 14.59 -25.12
C ALA A 214 3.85 16.11 -25.24
N GLU A 215 4.01 16.85 -24.14
CA GLU A 215 3.87 18.31 -24.11
C GLU A 215 5.09 19.05 -24.68
N HIS A 216 6.30 18.54 -24.45
CA HIS A 216 7.54 19.23 -24.80
C HIS A 216 8.21 18.70 -26.07
N GLY A 217 7.74 17.55 -26.60
CA GLY A 217 8.37 16.88 -27.76
C GLY A 217 9.78 16.37 -27.47
N ARG A 218 10.19 16.32 -26.20
CA ARG A 218 11.47 15.78 -25.73
C ARG A 218 11.27 14.98 -24.45
N GLU A 219 12.17 14.05 -24.21
CA GLU A 219 12.20 13.30 -22.95
C GLU A 219 12.68 14.17 -21.79
N ALA A 220 12.19 13.89 -20.58
CA ALA A 220 12.71 14.49 -19.36
C ALA A 220 14.14 14.01 -19.08
N GLU A 221 14.94 14.84 -18.41
CA GLU A 221 16.29 14.46 -17.97
C GLU A 221 16.28 13.81 -16.58
N GLY A 222 15.21 14.02 -15.81
CA GLY A 222 15.01 13.42 -14.49
C GLY A 222 13.82 14.01 -13.76
N LEU A 223 13.73 13.73 -12.46
CA LEU A 223 12.61 14.15 -11.60
C LEU A 223 12.38 15.67 -11.55
N GLY A 224 13.44 16.47 -11.72
CA GLY A 224 13.36 17.94 -11.67
C GLY A 224 12.60 18.58 -12.83
N ASP A 225 12.42 17.86 -13.93
CA ASP A 225 11.62 18.30 -15.09
C ASP A 225 10.11 18.07 -14.87
N LEU A 226 9.74 17.25 -13.88
CA LEU A 226 8.35 16.83 -13.68
C LEU A 226 7.58 17.81 -12.79
N ALA A 227 6.37 18.17 -13.21
CA ALA A 227 5.45 18.99 -12.42
C ALA A 227 4.76 18.18 -11.30
N LEU A 228 5.53 17.47 -10.48
CA LEU A 228 5.06 16.71 -9.33
C LEU A 228 5.49 17.36 -8.01
N PRO A 229 4.65 17.27 -6.95
CA PRO A 229 5.07 17.70 -5.62
C PRO A 229 6.24 16.82 -5.15
N LYS A 230 7.13 17.40 -4.34
CA LYS A 230 8.36 16.73 -3.90
C LYS A 230 8.07 15.38 -3.26
N GLU A 231 7.04 15.31 -2.43
CA GLU A 231 6.60 14.12 -1.69
C GLU A 231 6.25 12.95 -2.62
N ALA A 232 5.76 13.24 -3.84
CA ALA A 232 5.45 12.22 -4.84
C ALA A 232 6.70 11.59 -5.47
N THR A 233 7.86 12.24 -5.32
CA THR A 233 9.13 11.80 -5.91
C THR A 233 10.09 11.21 -4.89
N ILE A 234 9.74 11.21 -3.60
CA ILE A 234 10.54 10.63 -2.53
C ILE A 234 10.15 9.15 -2.33
N ASP A 235 11.16 8.29 -2.27
CA ASP A 235 11.02 6.91 -1.87
C ASP A 235 10.63 6.82 -0.38
N PRO A 236 9.49 6.17 -0.03
CA PRO A 236 9.06 6.01 1.35
C PRO A 236 10.12 5.36 2.25
N PHE A 237 10.87 4.39 1.71
CA PHE A 237 11.78 3.55 2.48
C PHE A 237 13.12 4.21 2.78
N SER A 238 13.67 4.96 1.82
CA SER A 238 14.98 5.61 1.98
C SER A 238 14.91 7.09 2.35
N GLY A 239 13.76 7.75 2.15
CA GLY A 239 13.62 9.20 2.33
C GLY A 239 14.36 10.03 1.27
N LYS A 240 14.93 9.38 0.26
CA LYS A 240 15.64 9.99 -0.88
C LYS A 240 14.74 10.01 -2.12
N PRO A 241 15.07 10.78 -3.17
CA PRO A 241 14.34 10.69 -4.43
C PRO A 241 14.31 9.25 -4.98
N LEU A 242 13.19 8.85 -5.58
CA LEU A 242 13.03 7.59 -6.30
C LEU A 242 14.13 7.44 -7.36
N LYS A 243 14.55 6.20 -7.60
CA LYS A 243 15.60 5.90 -8.57
C LYS A 243 15.01 5.87 -9.97
N LEU A 244 15.62 6.64 -10.87
CA LEU A 244 15.30 6.64 -12.31
C LEU A 244 16.49 6.06 -13.07
N LYS A 245 16.24 5.06 -13.91
CA LYS A 245 17.25 4.45 -14.77
C LYS A 245 16.69 4.32 -16.18
N ARG A 246 17.45 4.80 -17.16
CA ARG A 246 17.07 4.69 -18.57
C ARG A 246 17.48 3.31 -19.10
N THR A 247 16.57 2.64 -19.79
CA THR A 247 16.79 1.36 -20.46
C THR A 247 16.38 1.47 -21.92
N ASP A 248 16.71 0.45 -22.72
CA ASP A 248 16.32 0.41 -24.14
C ASP A 248 14.79 0.37 -24.33
N ASP A 249 14.06 -0.15 -23.34
CA ASP A 249 12.60 -0.26 -23.35
C ASP A 249 11.89 0.94 -22.69
N GLY A 250 12.62 1.87 -22.06
CA GLY A 250 12.07 3.08 -21.46
C GLY A 250 12.65 3.44 -20.08
N TRP A 251 11.86 4.13 -19.26
CA TRP A 251 12.26 4.47 -17.89
C TRP A 251 11.93 3.33 -16.93
N LEU A 252 12.95 2.91 -16.16
CA LEU A 252 12.79 2.10 -14.96
C LEU A 252 12.73 3.04 -13.75
N ILE A 253 11.65 2.94 -12.98
CA ILE A 253 11.42 3.75 -11.78
C ILE A 253 11.21 2.81 -10.60
N TYR A 254 12.02 2.95 -9.56
CA TYR A 254 11.97 2.00 -8.43
C TYR A 254 12.33 2.64 -7.09
N SER A 255 11.86 1.95 -6.05
CA SER A 255 12.19 2.14 -4.63
C SER A 255 13.09 0.98 -4.19
N ILE A 256 14.05 1.27 -3.31
CA ILE A 256 14.99 0.25 -2.77
C ILE A 256 14.35 -0.69 -1.75
N GLY A 257 13.07 -0.47 -1.41
CA GLY A 257 12.33 -1.37 -0.53
C GLY A 257 12.83 -1.37 0.91
N LYS A 258 12.32 -2.33 1.68
CA LYS A 258 12.47 -2.34 3.14
C LYS A 258 13.83 -2.78 3.65
N ASP A 259 14.61 -3.51 2.85
CA ASP A 259 15.96 -3.93 3.24
C ASP A 259 16.96 -2.76 3.13
N GLY A 260 16.60 -1.72 2.38
CA GLY A 260 17.41 -0.53 2.17
C GLY A 260 18.64 -0.79 1.31
N VAL A 261 18.68 -1.91 0.58
CA VAL A 261 19.77 -2.28 -0.31
C VAL A 261 19.38 -1.93 -1.73
N ASP A 262 20.22 -1.16 -2.43
CA ASP A 262 20.00 -0.86 -3.85
C ASP A 262 20.50 -2.04 -4.70
N ASP A 263 19.59 -2.91 -5.09
CA ASP A 263 19.87 -4.05 -5.96
C ASP A 263 19.88 -3.66 -7.45
N SER A 264 20.01 -2.37 -7.76
CA SER A 264 20.08 -1.81 -9.13
C SER A 264 18.84 -2.09 -9.98
N GLY A 265 17.69 -2.32 -9.34
CA GLY A 265 16.44 -2.72 -9.99
C GLY A 265 16.39 -4.23 -10.27
N SER A 266 16.86 -5.06 -9.35
CA SER A 266 16.73 -6.52 -9.43
C SER A 266 15.48 -6.99 -8.69
N PHE A 267 14.55 -7.60 -9.42
CA PHE A 267 13.22 -7.99 -8.89
C PHE A 267 13.09 -9.47 -8.58
N GLU A 268 14.16 -10.24 -8.78
CA GLU A 268 14.25 -11.63 -8.29
C GLU A 268 14.24 -11.56 -6.76
N ASP A 269 13.11 -11.95 -6.15
CA ASP A 269 12.81 -11.97 -4.70
C ASP A 269 12.01 -10.78 -4.10
N SER A 270 11.44 -9.86 -4.90
CA SER A 270 10.62 -8.73 -4.37
C SER A 270 11.33 -7.80 -3.36
N LYS A 271 12.66 -7.65 -3.51
CA LYS A 271 13.50 -6.78 -2.67
C LYS A 271 13.29 -5.30 -3.04
N ASP A 272 13.38 -5.01 -4.34
CA ASP A 272 12.99 -3.72 -4.92
C ASP A 272 11.50 -3.69 -5.34
N TYR A 273 10.89 -2.51 -5.34
CA TYR A 273 9.52 -2.28 -5.83
C TYR A 273 9.50 -1.33 -7.03
N ASP A 274 8.88 -1.74 -8.14
CA ASP A 274 8.98 -1.05 -9.42
C ASP A 274 7.67 -0.81 -10.17
N VAL A 275 7.81 0.08 -11.13
CA VAL A 275 6.94 0.31 -12.27
C VAL A 275 7.88 0.29 -13.48
N ARG A 276 7.71 -0.67 -14.39
CA ARG A 276 8.73 -0.97 -15.41
C ARG A 276 8.16 -1.00 -16.83
N PRO A 277 9.00 -0.78 -17.85
CA PRO A 277 8.60 -1.05 -19.22
C PRO A 277 8.31 -2.54 -19.39
N GLN A 278 7.18 -2.88 -20.00
CA GLN A 278 6.94 -4.26 -20.42
C GLN A 278 7.65 -4.52 -21.75
N LYS A 279 8.42 -5.60 -21.84
CA LYS A 279 9.05 -6.03 -23.10
C LYS A 279 7.96 -6.15 -24.16
N ARG A 280 8.07 -5.40 -25.25
CA ARG A 280 7.26 -5.62 -26.44
C ARG A 280 7.66 -6.98 -27.02
N THR A 281 6.87 -8.02 -26.77
CA THR A 281 6.94 -9.24 -27.57
C THR A 281 6.63 -8.83 -29.01
N LYS A 282 7.64 -8.98 -29.87
CA LYS A 282 7.48 -8.86 -31.33
C LYS A 282 6.60 -9.97 -31.87
#